data_AF-A0A2D6KED1-F1
#
_entry.id   AF-A0A2D6KED1-F1
#
_cell.length_a   1.000
_cell.length_b   1.000
_cell.length_c   1.000
_cell.angle_alpha   90.00
_cell.angle_beta   90.00
_cell.angle_gamma   90.00
#
_symmetry.space_group_name_H-M   'P 1'
#
loop_
_entity.id
_entity.type
_entity.pdbx_description
1 polymer ?
#
loop_
_entity_poly.entity_id
_entity_poly.type
_entity_poly.pdbx_seq_one_letter_code
_entity_poly.pdbx_strand_id
1 'polypeptide(L)'
;MNIKKVKQGSQITFYNGIYMIILGVYFIFFVNFNMRSNFGAVSQLWGFFSKFNSEIAYLFFLFNVIVGVFLVSNGVNIMYLSDFIYKRKEKLPWVILFVSGIISWAGLLTIMILARNWVLIILTFIGWAMFIVGMLLPIRYYLEKNYREY
;
A
#
# COMPACT_ATOMS: atom_id res chain seq x y z
N MET A 1 -3.55 20.11 -23.57
CA MET A 1 -3.04 18.95 -22.79
C MET A 1 -3.33 19.17 -21.31
N ASN A 2 -4.10 18.30 -20.67
CA ASN A 2 -4.88 18.68 -19.48
C ASN A 2 -4.08 18.57 -18.16
N ILE A 3 -3.26 19.60 -17.87
CA ILE A 3 -2.47 19.74 -16.61
C ILE A 3 -3.34 19.50 -15.36
N LYS A 4 -4.65 19.79 -15.43
CA LYS A 4 -5.61 19.48 -14.37
C LYS A 4 -5.66 17.99 -14.02
N LYS A 5 -5.56 17.09 -15.02
CA LYS A 5 -5.53 15.63 -14.79
C LYS A 5 -4.24 15.17 -14.11
N VAL A 6 -3.12 15.80 -14.42
CA VAL A 6 -1.83 15.51 -13.73
C VAL A 6 -1.91 15.91 -12.27
N LYS A 7 -2.46 17.10 -11.99
CA LYS A 7 -2.71 17.57 -10.63
C LYS A 7 -3.64 16.62 -9.87
N GLN A 8 -4.76 16.25 -10.48
CA GLN A 8 -5.74 15.34 -9.86
C GLN A 8 -5.14 13.96 -9.58
N GLY A 9 -4.42 13.38 -10.55
CA GLY A 9 -3.74 12.09 -10.37
C GLY A 9 -2.71 12.13 -9.25
N SER A 10 -1.84 13.15 -9.23
CA SER A 10 -0.87 13.35 -8.15
C SER A 10 -1.55 13.52 -6.79
N GLN A 11 -2.63 14.29 -6.69
CA GLN A 11 -3.37 14.43 -5.43
C GLN A 11 -3.93 13.09 -4.95
N ILE A 12 -4.53 12.29 -5.84
CA ILE A 12 -5.03 10.94 -5.51
C ILE A 12 -3.88 10.05 -5.05
N THR A 13 -2.75 10.03 -5.75
CA THR A 13 -1.56 9.26 -5.37
C THR A 13 -0.99 9.73 -4.02
N PHE A 14 -1.04 11.03 -3.71
CA PHE A 14 -0.63 11.55 -2.42
C PHE A 14 -1.53 11.04 -1.29
N TYR A 15 -2.86 11.08 -1.48
CA TYR A 15 -3.81 10.51 -0.52
C TYR A 15 -3.66 8.98 -0.41
N ASN A 16 -3.25 8.30 -1.48
CA ASN A 16 -2.91 6.88 -1.42
C ASN A 16 -1.70 6.61 -0.50
N GLY A 17 -0.70 7.50 -0.51
CA GLY A 17 0.41 7.44 0.44
C GLY A 17 -0.06 7.58 1.89
N ILE A 18 -0.95 8.55 2.18
CA ILE A 18 -1.58 8.69 3.50
C ILE A 18 -2.35 7.42 3.89
N TYR A 19 -3.12 6.87 2.95
CA TYR A 19 -3.85 5.63 3.17
C TYR A 19 -2.92 4.46 3.51
N MET A 20 -1.78 4.35 2.83
CA MET A 20 -0.77 3.33 3.11
C MET A 20 -0.14 3.48 4.50
N ILE A 21 0.08 4.72 4.95
CA ILE A 21 0.52 5.01 6.33
C ILE A 21 -0.54 4.55 7.33
N ILE A 22 -1.81 4.90 7.12
CA ILE A 22 -2.91 4.48 8.00
C ILE A 22 -3.01 2.96 8.05
N LEU A 23 -2.89 2.28 6.91
CA LEU A 23 -2.87 0.82 6.85
C LEU A 23 -1.65 0.24 7.59
N GLY A 24 -0.47 0.85 7.47
CA GLY A 24 0.73 0.44 8.22
C GLY A 24 0.56 0.59 9.74
N VAL A 25 0.00 1.71 10.18
CA VAL A 25 -0.36 1.95 11.58
C VAL A 25 -1.38 0.90 12.07
N TYR A 26 -2.37 0.58 11.23
CA TYR A 26 -3.33 -0.48 11.53
C TYR A 26 -2.63 -1.84 11.74
N PHE A 27 -1.66 -2.21 10.89
CA PHE A 27 -0.87 -3.44 11.08
C PHE A 27 -0.13 -3.47 12.42
N ILE A 28 0.41 -2.33 12.87
CA ILE A 28 1.17 -2.24 14.13
C ILE A 28 0.27 -2.37 15.35
N PHE A 29 -0.89 -1.70 15.37
CA PHE A 29 -1.75 -1.68 16.56
C PHE A 29 -2.75 -2.83 16.63
N PHE A 30 -3.21 -3.35 15.48
CA PHE A 30 -4.26 -4.37 15.42
C PHE A 30 -3.72 -5.77 15.15
N VAL A 31 -2.47 -6.06 15.52
CA VAL A 31 -1.83 -7.38 15.32
C VAL A 31 -2.69 -8.52 15.87
N ASN A 32 -3.18 -8.41 17.11
CA ASN A 32 -4.00 -9.46 17.73
C ASN A 32 -5.30 -9.72 16.97
N PHE A 33 -5.92 -8.67 16.43
CA PHE A 33 -7.12 -8.79 15.61
C PHE A 33 -6.79 -9.47 14.27
N ASN A 34 -5.71 -9.04 13.62
CA ASN A 34 -5.25 -9.61 12.36
C ASN A 34 -4.88 -11.09 12.50
N MET A 35 -4.16 -11.47 13.55
CA MET A 35 -3.81 -12.87 13.80
C MET A 35 -5.05 -13.72 14.04
N ARG A 36 -5.99 -13.26 14.88
CA ARG A 36 -7.27 -13.98 15.07
C ARG A 36 -8.02 -14.19 13.77
N SER A 37 -8.01 -13.20 12.87
CA SER A 37 -8.65 -13.32 11.56
C SER A 37 -7.88 -14.25 10.60
N ASN A 38 -6.55 -14.35 10.71
CA ASN A 38 -5.73 -15.23 9.88
C ASN A 38 -5.91 -16.72 10.25
N PHE A 39 -6.09 -17.03 11.54
CA PHE A 39 -6.32 -18.40 12.04
C PHE A 39 -7.79 -18.87 11.91
N GLY A 40 -8.53 -18.33 10.93
CA GLY A 40 -9.98 -18.43 10.78
C GLY A 40 -10.58 -19.81 11.11
N ALA A 41 -11.26 -19.86 12.26
CA ALA A 41 -12.35 -20.76 12.69
C ALA A 41 -12.50 -20.72 14.22
N VAL A 42 -11.43 -20.41 14.96
CA VAL A 42 -11.49 -20.32 16.43
C VAL A 42 -10.61 -19.17 16.90
N SER A 43 -11.19 -18.06 17.35
CA SER A 43 -10.44 -16.96 17.98
C SER A 43 -9.65 -17.41 19.23
N GLN A 44 -10.06 -18.53 19.84
CA GLN A 44 -9.34 -19.21 20.92
C GLN A 44 -8.06 -19.91 20.45
N LEU A 45 -7.93 -20.30 19.17
CA LEU A 45 -6.71 -20.93 18.66
C LEU A 45 -5.52 -19.97 18.71
N TRP A 46 -5.71 -18.69 18.37
CA TRP A 46 -4.63 -17.71 18.52
C TRP A 46 -4.22 -17.54 19.99
N GLY A 47 -5.19 -17.44 20.91
CA GLY A 47 -4.91 -17.31 22.35
C GLY A 47 -4.23 -18.56 22.94
N PHE A 48 -4.65 -19.75 22.52
CA PHE A 48 -4.01 -21.00 22.89
C PHE A 48 -2.60 -21.08 22.29
N PHE A 49 -2.46 -20.84 20.99
CA PHE A 49 -1.19 -20.83 20.29
C PHE A 49 -0.20 -19.86 20.92
N SER A 50 -0.61 -18.62 21.20
CA SER A 50 0.25 -17.62 21.84
C SER A 50 0.65 -18.01 23.27
N LYS A 51 -0.19 -18.78 23.97
CA LYS A 51 0.10 -19.26 25.32
C LYS A 51 1.09 -20.43 25.33
N PHE A 52 0.95 -21.38 24.40
CA PHE A 52 1.76 -22.59 24.35
C PHE A 52 2.99 -22.49 23.43
N ASN A 53 3.01 -21.49 22.53
CA ASN A 53 4.09 -21.23 21.57
C ASN A 53 4.43 -19.73 21.57
N SER A 54 4.74 -19.18 22.75
CA SER A 54 4.94 -17.74 22.96
C SER A 54 6.05 -17.13 22.09
N GLU A 55 7.17 -17.85 21.91
CA GLU A 55 8.28 -17.40 21.07
C GLU A 55 7.86 -17.26 19.60
N ILE A 56 7.14 -18.25 19.08
CA ILE A 56 6.66 -18.23 17.69
C ILE A 56 5.60 -17.15 17.51
N ALA A 57 4.69 -16.99 18.48
CA ALA A 57 3.70 -15.91 18.46
C ALA A 57 4.35 -14.52 18.47
N TYR A 58 5.45 -14.35 19.21
CA TYR A 58 6.24 -13.12 19.20
C TYR A 58 6.87 -12.84 17.82
N LEU A 59 7.32 -13.88 17.11
CA LEU A 59 7.80 -13.72 15.72
C LEU A 59 6.70 -13.23 14.78
N PHE A 60 5.48 -13.77 14.89
CA PHE A 60 4.33 -13.27 14.11
C PHE A 60 3.98 -11.81 14.45
N PHE A 61 4.10 -11.44 15.72
CA PHE A 61 3.93 -10.06 16.15
C PHE A 61 4.97 -9.14 15.51
N LEU A 62 6.26 -9.48 15.64
CA LEU A 62 7.35 -8.72 15.03
C LEU A 62 7.19 -8.62 13.52
N PHE A 63 6.79 -9.69 12.85
CA PHE A 63 6.53 -9.68 11.42
C PHE A 63 5.46 -8.65 11.03
N ASN A 64 4.35 -8.57 11.78
CA ASN A 64 3.32 -7.56 11.52
C ASN A 64 3.83 -6.14 11.75
N VAL A 65 4.61 -5.93 12.81
CA VAL A 65 5.22 -4.62 13.10
C VAL A 65 6.14 -4.21 11.96
N ILE A 66 7.00 -5.12 11.48
CA ILE A 66 7.91 -4.87 10.37
C ILE A 66 7.13 -4.52 9.10
N VAL A 67 6.10 -5.30 8.74
CA VAL A 67 5.22 -5.01 7.59
C VAL A 67 4.60 -3.62 7.76
N GLY A 68 4.09 -3.29 8.94
CA GLY A 68 3.51 -1.97 9.22
C GLY A 68 4.51 -0.82 9.04
N VAL A 69 5.73 -0.96 9.53
CA VAL A 69 6.82 0.02 9.35
C VAL A 69 7.18 0.19 7.87
N PHE A 70 7.23 -0.90 7.11
CA PHE A 70 7.45 -0.85 5.67
C PHE A 70 6.31 -0.14 4.93
N LEU A 71 5.06 -0.34 5.34
CA LEU A 71 3.91 0.37 4.76
C LEU A 71 3.95 1.87 5.07
N VAL A 72 4.29 2.25 6.31
CA VAL A 72 4.46 3.66 6.68
C VAL A 72 5.58 4.30 5.85
N SER A 73 6.73 3.64 5.76
CA SER A 73 7.88 4.13 4.97
C SER A 73 7.53 4.27 3.48
N ASN A 74 6.84 3.30 2.90
CA ASN A 74 6.38 3.38 1.51
C ASN A 74 5.34 4.48 1.32
N GLY A 75 4.42 4.68 2.26
CA GLY A 75 3.45 5.76 2.19
C GLY A 75 4.11 7.14 2.16
N VAL A 76 5.15 7.36 2.97
CA VAL A 76 5.97 8.58 2.93
C VAL A 76 6.67 8.74 1.57
N ASN A 77 7.26 7.67 1.03
CA ASN A 77 7.87 7.70 -0.30
C ASN A 77 6.86 8.05 -1.41
N ILE A 78 5.64 7.50 -1.33
CA ILE A 78 4.55 7.81 -2.27
C ILE A 78 4.17 9.28 -2.19
N MET A 79 3.99 9.82 -0.98
CA MET A 79 3.68 11.24 -0.77
C MET A 79 4.77 12.13 -1.36
N TYR A 80 6.04 11.82 -1.08
CA TYR A 80 7.18 12.59 -1.58
C TYR A 80 7.24 12.56 -3.12
N LEU A 81 7.25 11.38 -3.73
CA LEU A 81 7.34 11.24 -5.18
C LEU A 81 6.11 11.83 -5.90
N SER A 82 4.93 11.79 -5.27
CA SER A 82 3.75 12.44 -5.83
C SER A 82 3.89 13.96 -5.90
N ASP A 83 4.52 14.60 -4.91
CA ASP A 83 4.79 16.04 -4.94
C ASP A 83 5.74 16.40 -6.11
N PHE A 84 6.72 15.55 -6.41
CA PHE A 84 7.61 15.72 -7.56
C PHE A 84 6.87 15.60 -8.91
N ILE A 85 5.91 14.68 -9.02
CA ILE A 85 5.04 14.55 -10.21
C ILE A 85 4.32 15.86 -10.49
N TYR A 86 3.74 16.49 -9.46
CA TYR A 86 2.99 17.73 -9.65
C TYR A 86 3.88 18.97 -9.82
N LYS A 87 4.83 19.18 -8.91
CA LYS A 87 5.65 20.41 -8.88
C LYS A 87 6.71 20.44 -9.97
N ARG A 88 7.42 19.32 -10.18
CA ARG A 88 8.53 19.24 -11.14
C ARG A 88 8.13 18.66 -12.49
N LYS A 89 6.96 18.01 -12.58
CA LYS A 89 6.43 17.41 -13.82
C LYS A 89 7.42 16.42 -14.47
N GLU A 90 8.22 15.78 -13.63
CA GLU A 90 9.21 14.80 -14.02
C GLU A 90 8.52 13.45 -14.29
N LYS A 91 8.99 12.74 -15.32
CA LYS A 91 8.44 11.44 -15.72
C LYS A 91 8.96 10.30 -14.83
N LEU A 92 10.23 10.39 -14.42
CA LEU A 92 10.90 9.34 -13.66
C LEU A 92 10.22 9.05 -12.31
N PRO A 93 9.82 10.03 -11.49
CA PRO A 93 9.06 9.78 -10.26
C PRO A 93 7.74 9.05 -10.51
N TRP A 94 7.04 9.37 -11.61
CA TRP A 94 5.81 8.67 -11.99
C TRP A 94 6.07 7.21 -12.38
N VAL A 95 7.11 6.93 -13.16
CA VAL A 95 7.48 5.56 -13.54
C VAL A 95 7.89 4.74 -12.31
N ILE A 96 8.75 5.31 -11.45
CA ILE A 96 9.21 4.65 -10.21
C ILE A 96 8.02 4.30 -9.34
N LEU A 97 7.10 5.25 -9.12
CA LEU A 97 5.88 5.01 -8.34
C LEU A 97 5.03 3.93 -8.97
N PHE A 98 4.85 3.95 -10.29
CA PHE A 98 3.97 3.00 -10.97
C PHE A 98 4.44 1.56 -10.78
N VAL A 99 5.75 1.33 -11.00
CA VAL A 99 6.34 -0.01 -10.87
C VAL A 99 6.38 -0.45 -9.41
N SER A 100 6.87 0.40 -8.51
CA SER A 100 6.97 0.05 -7.08
C SER A 100 5.59 -0.15 -6.44
N GLY A 101 4.62 0.67 -6.81
CA GLY A 101 3.24 0.59 -6.34
C GLY A 101 2.52 -0.67 -6.83
N ILE A 102 2.66 -1.06 -8.09
CA ILE A 102 2.08 -2.32 -8.58
C ILE A 102 2.66 -3.51 -7.83
N ILE A 103 3.99 -3.58 -7.68
CA ILE A 103 4.65 -4.69 -7.00
C ILE A 103 4.23 -4.76 -5.52
N SER A 104 4.27 -3.62 -4.81
CA SER A 104 3.95 -3.57 -3.38
C SER A 104 2.49 -3.88 -3.09
N TRP A 105 1.54 -3.25 -3.80
CA TRP A 105 0.11 -3.50 -3.59
C TRP A 105 -0.31 -4.91 -4.01
N ALA A 106 0.18 -5.42 -5.15
CA ALA A 106 -0.14 -6.77 -5.60
C ALA A 106 0.47 -7.84 -4.66
N GLY A 107 1.71 -7.61 -4.19
CA GLY A 107 2.36 -8.48 -3.21
C GLY A 107 1.57 -8.52 -1.90
N LEU A 108 1.17 -7.36 -1.38
CA LEU A 108 0.36 -7.27 -0.16
C LEU A 108 -0.99 -7.99 -0.34
N LEU A 109 -1.70 -7.74 -1.45
CA LEU A 109 -2.99 -8.36 -1.72
C LEU A 109 -2.88 -9.89 -1.80
N THR A 110 -1.84 -10.39 -2.46
CA THR A 110 -1.56 -11.83 -2.55
C THR A 110 -1.37 -12.45 -1.16
N ILE A 111 -0.57 -11.82 -0.30
CA ILE A 111 -0.35 -12.30 1.07
C ILE A 111 -1.68 -12.31 1.85
N MET A 112 -2.52 -11.28 1.71
CA MET A 112 -3.80 -11.20 2.42
C MET A 112 -4.80 -12.26 1.95
N ILE A 113 -4.81 -12.58 0.66
CA ILE A 113 -5.61 -13.67 0.09
C ILE A 113 -5.15 -15.02 0.64
N LEU A 114 -3.84 -15.27 0.66
CA LEU A 114 -3.27 -16.51 1.22
C LEU A 114 -3.56 -16.64 2.71
N ALA A 115 -3.53 -15.52 3.45
CA ALA A 115 -3.90 -15.45 4.87
C ALA A 115 -5.42 -15.54 5.12
N ARG A 116 -6.25 -15.54 4.07
CA ARG A 116 -7.72 -15.55 4.13
C ARG A 116 -8.33 -14.46 5.02
N ASN A 117 -7.64 -13.33 5.16
CA ASN A 117 -8.08 -12.22 5.99
C ASN A 117 -8.94 -11.25 5.18
N TRP A 118 -10.26 -11.48 5.16
CA TRP A 118 -11.19 -10.68 4.37
C TRP A 118 -11.14 -9.18 4.65
N VAL A 119 -10.94 -8.78 5.91
CA VAL A 119 -10.81 -7.36 6.28
C VAL A 119 -9.59 -6.74 5.58
N LEU A 120 -8.44 -7.40 5.69
CA LEU A 120 -7.21 -6.92 5.07
C LEU A 120 -7.25 -7.01 3.53
N ILE A 121 -7.93 -8.00 2.97
CA ILE A 121 -8.15 -8.11 1.52
C ILE A 121 -8.92 -6.88 1.03
N ILE A 122 -10.04 -6.54 1.67
CA ILE A 122 -10.88 -5.39 1.27
C ILE A 122 -10.11 -4.07 1.40
N LEU A 123 -9.45 -3.83 2.54
CA LEU A 123 -8.64 -2.63 2.75
C LEU A 123 -7.53 -2.51 1.70
N THR A 124 -6.77 -3.59 1.49
CA THR A 124 -5.67 -3.60 0.51
C THR A 124 -6.18 -3.36 -0.91
N PHE A 125 -7.33 -3.95 -1.26
CA PHE A 125 -7.93 -3.76 -2.58
C PHE A 125 -8.36 -2.31 -2.83
N ILE A 126 -8.97 -1.64 -1.83
CA ILE A 126 -9.33 -0.22 -1.92
C ILE A 126 -8.09 0.64 -2.14
N GLY A 127 -7.02 0.39 -1.39
CA GLY A 127 -5.73 1.06 -1.56
C GLY A 127 -5.15 0.85 -2.97
N TRP A 128 -5.14 -0.38 -3.45
CA TRP A 128 -4.67 -0.71 -4.79
C TRP A 128 -5.49 -0.03 -5.89
N ALA A 129 -6.83 -0.05 -5.79
CA ALA A 129 -7.70 0.59 -6.78
C ALA A 129 -7.48 2.11 -6.84
N MET A 130 -7.39 2.77 -5.68
CA MET A 130 -7.06 4.20 -5.60
C MET A 130 -5.71 4.51 -6.25
N PHE A 131 -4.70 3.66 -6.00
CA PHE A 131 -3.38 3.80 -6.59
C PHE A 131 -3.43 3.73 -8.13
N ILE A 132 -4.09 2.70 -8.67
CA ILE A 132 -4.24 2.52 -10.12
C ILE A 132 -4.93 3.75 -10.76
N VAL A 133 -6.01 4.23 -10.16
CA VAL A 133 -6.72 5.43 -10.66
C VAL A 133 -5.81 6.66 -10.62
N GLY A 134 -5.10 6.89 -9.51
CA GLY A 134 -4.17 8.01 -9.36
C GLY A 134 -3.07 8.02 -10.43
N MET A 135 -2.55 6.85 -10.78
CA MET A 135 -1.47 6.70 -11.75
C MET A 135 -1.92 6.69 -13.21
N LEU A 136 -3.12 6.20 -13.52
CA LEU A 136 -3.67 6.19 -14.88
C LEU A 136 -4.13 7.56 -15.36
N LEU A 137 -4.61 8.44 -14.47
CA LEU A 137 -5.03 9.80 -14.83
C LEU A 137 -3.95 10.63 -15.56
N PRO A 138 -2.68 10.68 -15.09
CA PRO A 138 -1.60 11.41 -15.75
C PRO A 138 -0.96 10.66 -16.94
N ILE A 139 -1.34 9.41 -17.26
CA ILE A 139 -0.60 8.57 -18.20
C ILE A 139 -0.45 9.20 -19.59
N ARG A 140 -1.52 9.78 -20.14
CA ARG A 140 -1.51 10.42 -21.46
C ARG A 140 -0.55 11.60 -21.51
N TYR A 141 -0.47 12.39 -20.43
CA TYR A 141 0.47 13.51 -20.35
C TYR A 141 1.92 13.05 -20.49
N TYR A 142 2.28 11.96 -19.80
CA TYR A 142 3.66 11.44 -19.84
C TYR A 142 3.99 10.67 -21.11
N LEU A 143 3.00 10.08 -21.79
CA LEU A 143 3.18 9.47 -23.11
C LEU A 143 3.32 10.54 -24.21
N GLU A 144 2.50 11.60 -24.17
CA GLU A 144 2.51 12.69 -25.15
C GLU A 144 3.73 13.62 -24.99
N LYS A 145 4.23 13.83 -23.76
CA LYS A 145 5.46 14.62 -23.52
C LYS A 145 6.67 14.05 -24.27
N ASN A 146 6.79 12.72 -24.30
CA ASN A 146 7.89 12.05 -25.00
C ASN A 146 7.82 12.25 -26.52
N TYR A 147 6.63 12.35 -27.12
CA TYR A 147 6.49 12.55 -28.57
C TYR A 147 6.90 13.94 -29.07
N ARG A 148 7.14 14.90 -28.18
CA ARG A 148 7.55 16.27 -28.55
C ARG A 148 9.03 16.55 -28.32
N GLU A 149 9.73 15.68 -27.61
CA GLU A 149 11.17 15.80 -27.33
C GLU A 149 12.03 14.98 -28.33
N TYR A 150 11.39 14.26 -29.26
CA TYR A 150 11.98 13.54 -30.40
C TYR A 150 11.27 13.96 -31.69
#